data_AF-A0A7Y0LA75-F1
#
_entry.id   AF-A0A7Y0LA75-F1
#
_cell.length_a   1.000
_cell.length_b   1.000
_cell.length_c   1.000
_cell.angle_alpha   90.00
_cell.angle_beta   90.00
_cell.angle_gamma   90.00
#
_symmetry.space_group_name_H-M   'P 1'
#
loop_
_entity.id
_entity.type
_entity.pdbx_description
1 polymer ?
#
loop_
_entity_poly.entity_id
_entity_poly.type
_entity_poly.pdbx_seq_one_letter_code
_entity_poly.pdbx_strand_id
1 'polypeptide(L)'
;MDNMNKKPSFWSRRTVLGTTVAGAVVFFIVGIIFWGGFNTAMEATNTTEFCIGCHEMEANVYQEYTPTIHYSNRTGVRAGCPDCHVPDPWIHKIVRKIQASREVFFWLTGKIDTKEKFEEHRLSLAKSVWNAMKTTDSRECRNCHNFESMNPEFQKPRARKQHLNAFETGQTCIDCHKGIAHHNVRDKLTDEELETIEAPNPDYIREVPQLYKDGLARVEAKEAAEKAKKKEEAAAEKEKMQQKIEQAVEAALATSGGSASKESTSAPSSAAPSGESASFDVDWGKASSRDITLFYPGTASIEWILGRNHGGKRAFSKGDPCIECHEEEIADIGQLIVSGESEKELEPNLIPNKRGSIPVTIDATHDAENVYLKFSWPNTEHTPAPFVDGGKMDPANQIKLAYMIATDEVEFADRAGCWGSCHADANTMPFAPEKDALANSELASRLDLNNGVTKYIKESRTKLELKGRRGKALGGWDKLKSAEEITASVQAKQLFDLVRVKSGDSAVEDGYILDERKMHGGQGGQAVATLTGDTWTVTIKRPLVSDKEGDVTLEAGKVYNFGFAIHDDYTSARYHHVSFGYRLALDNEEAHINVTKQ
;
A
#
# COMPACT_ATOMS: atom_id res chain seq x y z
N MET A 1 61.83 -81.22 32.49
CA MET A 1 62.29 -79.82 32.35
C MET A 1 61.56 -79.22 31.17
N ASP A 2 60.99 -78.04 31.41
CA ASP A 2 59.82 -77.45 30.75
C ASP A 2 59.90 -77.26 29.23
N ASN A 3 58.80 -77.60 28.57
CA ASN A 3 58.51 -77.30 27.18
C ASN A 3 57.53 -76.11 27.15
N MET A 4 58.05 -74.88 27.15
CA MET A 4 57.22 -73.66 27.13
C MET A 4 56.70 -73.36 25.71
N ASN A 5 55.47 -73.78 25.44
CA ASN A 5 54.65 -73.30 24.33
C ASN A 5 54.33 -71.80 24.50
N LYS A 6 55.06 -70.91 23.81
CA LYS A 6 54.67 -69.49 23.67
C LYS A 6 53.48 -69.39 22.71
N LYS A 7 52.27 -69.18 23.25
CA LYS A 7 51.10 -68.79 22.44
C LYS A 7 51.43 -67.51 21.65
N PRO A 8 51.14 -67.45 20.34
CA PRO A 8 51.29 -66.20 19.61
C PRO A 8 50.33 -65.17 20.21
N SER A 9 50.88 -64.07 20.72
CA SER A 9 50.12 -62.92 21.22
C SER A 9 49.10 -62.48 20.16
N PHE A 10 47.96 -61.95 20.59
CA PHE A 10 47.00 -61.23 19.73
C PHE A 10 47.69 -60.13 18.89
N TRP A 11 48.87 -59.67 19.34
CA TRP A 11 49.75 -58.70 18.69
C TRP A 11 50.83 -59.32 17.78
N SER A 12 50.84 -60.64 17.58
CA SER A 12 51.80 -61.30 16.68
C SER A 12 51.53 -60.91 15.23
N ARG A 13 52.62 -60.65 14.50
CA ARG A 13 52.75 -60.05 13.16
C ARG A 13 52.00 -60.80 12.03
N ARG A 14 50.69 -60.97 12.12
CA ARG A 14 49.86 -61.34 10.96
C ARG A 14 49.42 -60.06 10.27
N THR A 15 50.12 -59.71 9.21
CA THR A 15 49.70 -58.68 8.27
C THR A 15 48.53 -59.21 7.47
N VAL A 16 47.34 -58.64 7.68
CA VAL A 16 46.18 -58.90 6.82
C VAL A 16 46.06 -57.66 5.93
N LEU A 17 46.18 -57.84 4.61
CA LEU A 17 46.15 -56.74 3.62
C LEU A 17 47.17 -55.61 3.88
N GLY A 18 48.39 -55.96 4.32
CA GLY A 18 49.49 -55.00 4.48
C GLY A 18 49.52 -54.22 5.80
N THR A 19 48.56 -54.41 6.71
CA THR A 19 48.55 -53.80 8.06
C THR A 19 48.47 -54.86 9.16
N THR A 20 49.10 -54.60 10.31
CA THR A 20 48.94 -55.46 11.50
C THR A 20 47.60 -55.12 12.18
N VAL A 21 46.97 -56.10 12.84
CA VAL A 21 45.74 -55.86 13.64
C VAL A 21 45.95 -54.73 14.65
N ALA A 22 47.13 -54.70 15.26
CA ALA A 22 47.64 -53.62 16.10
C ALA A 22 47.60 -52.24 15.41
N GLY A 23 48.16 -52.14 14.21
CA GLY A 23 48.17 -50.92 13.42
C GLY A 23 46.77 -50.47 13.03
N ALA A 24 45.90 -51.41 12.62
CA ALA A 24 44.51 -51.11 12.28
C ALA A 24 43.73 -50.54 13.47
N VAL A 25 43.89 -51.09 14.67
CA VAL A 25 43.27 -50.58 15.90
C VAL A 25 43.79 -49.18 16.24
N VAL A 26 45.10 -48.94 16.11
CA VAL A 26 45.69 -47.61 16.35
C VAL A 26 45.16 -46.58 15.36
N PHE A 27 45.14 -46.88 14.05
CA PHE A 27 44.60 -45.99 13.04
C PHE A 27 43.11 -45.71 13.24
N PHE A 28 42.33 -46.70 13.69
CA PHE A 28 40.92 -46.51 14.01
C PHE A 28 40.71 -45.56 15.19
N ILE A 29 41.47 -45.73 16.28
CA ILE A 29 41.42 -44.84 17.44
C ILE A 29 41.84 -43.42 17.05
N VAL A 30 42.94 -43.27 16.30
CA VAL A 30 43.38 -41.97 15.79
C VAL A 30 42.32 -41.34 14.89
N GLY A 31 41.67 -42.14 14.04
CA GLY A 31 40.56 -41.70 13.19
C GLY A 31 39.37 -41.17 13.98
N ILE A 32 38.97 -41.85 15.07
CA ILE A 32 37.90 -41.38 15.97
C ILE A 32 38.29 -40.07 16.64
N ILE A 33 39.53 -39.98 17.16
CA ILE A 33 40.01 -38.75 17.82
C ILE A 33 40.02 -37.58 16.82
N PHE A 34 40.51 -37.82 15.60
CA PHE A 34 40.54 -36.79 14.57
C PHE A 34 39.15 -36.36 14.14
N TRP A 35 38.24 -37.32 13.87
CA TRP A 35 36.87 -37.03 13.46
C TRP A 35 36.09 -36.32 14.56
N GLY A 36 36.21 -36.78 15.81
CA GLY A 36 35.60 -36.14 16.97
C GLY A 36 36.14 -34.73 17.18
N GLY A 37 37.47 -34.57 17.21
CA GLY A 37 38.12 -33.27 17.35
C GLY A 37 37.76 -32.28 16.25
N PHE A 38 37.71 -32.75 14.99
CA PHE A 38 37.30 -31.93 13.85
C PHE A 38 35.86 -31.43 14.00
N ASN A 39 34.89 -32.31 14.31
CA ASN A 39 33.51 -31.90 14.48
C ASN A 39 33.31 -30.98 15.69
N THR A 40 34.00 -31.23 16.80
CA THR A 40 33.98 -30.32 17.95
C THR A 40 34.52 -28.94 17.61
N ALA A 41 35.63 -28.85 16.87
CA ALA A 41 36.17 -27.56 16.41
C ALA A 41 35.22 -26.86 15.42
N MET A 42 34.60 -27.62 14.52
CA MET A 42 33.59 -27.09 13.60
C MET A 42 32.40 -26.51 14.34
N GLU A 43 31.91 -27.17 15.38
CA GLU A 43 30.79 -26.69 16.18
C GLU A 43 31.16 -25.49 17.06
N ALA A 44 32.34 -25.52 17.69
CA ALA A 44 32.84 -24.39 18.47
C ALA A 44 32.98 -23.11 17.63
N THR A 45 33.25 -23.24 16.32
CA THR A 45 33.33 -22.11 15.39
C THR A 45 31.98 -21.76 14.74
N ASN A 46 30.89 -22.45 15.10
CA ASN A 46 29.51 -22.16 14.71
C ASN A 46 28.72 -21.65 15.93
N THR A 47 29.33 -20.87 16.82
CA THR A 47 28.63 -20.25 17.95
C THR A 47 28.58 -18.74 17.76
N THR A 48 27.58 -18.10 18.36
CA THR A 48 27.49 -16.64 18.36
C THR A 48 28.69 -16.05 19.10
N GLU A 49 29.13 -16.67 20.18
CA GLU A 49 30.28 -16.29 21.00
C GLU A 49 31.58 -16.30 20.18
N PHE A 50 31.76 -17.28 19.29
CA PHE A 50 32.91 -17.30 18.38
C PHE A 50 32.82 -16.17 17.36
N CYS A 51 31.66 -15.96 16.75
CA CYS A 51 31.46 -14.90 15.75
C CYS A 51 31.72 -13.50 16.32
N ILE A 52 31.26 -13.23 17.55
CA ILE A 52 31.50 -11.94 18.23
C ILE A 52 32.86 -11.88 18.94
N GLY A 53 33.68 -12.93 18.87
CA GLY A 53 35.07 -12.86 19.33
C GLY A 53 35.92 -11.89 18.50
N CYS A 54 35.46 -11.54 17.29
CA CYS A 54 35.99 -10.46 16.47
C CYS A 54 35.37 -9.11 16.91
N HIS A 55 36.21 -8.13 17.27
CA HIS A 55 35.74 -6.84 17.80
C HIS A 55 34.85 -6.09 16.80
N GLU A 56 35.10 -6.24 15.49
CA GLU A 56 34.30 -5.62 14.44
C GLU A 56 32.88 -6.21 14.36
N MET A 57 32.70 -7.48 14.75
CA MET A 57 31.39 -8.12 14.75
C MET A 57 30.61 -7.74 16.03
N GLU A 58 31.29 -7.73 17.17
CA GLU A 58 30.71 -7.34 18.47
C GLU A 58 30.28 -5.86 18.50
N ALA A 59 31.12 -4.96 18.01
CA ALA A 59 30.88 -3.52 18.07
C ALA A 59 29.86 -3.02 17.04
N ASN A 60 29.63 -3.77 15.95
CA ASN A 60 28.73 -3.38 14.86
C ASN A 60 27.51 -4.31 14.79
N VAL A 61 27.59 -5.40 14.01
CA VAL A 61 26.43 -6.24 13.64
C VAL A 61 25.74 -6.90 14.83
N TYR A 62 26.48 -7.22 15.90
CA TYR A 62 25.89 -7.78 17.11
C TYR A 62 24.97 -6.79 17.82
N GLN A 63 25.40 -5.52 17.95
CA GLN A 63 24.57 -4.47 18.55
C GLN A 63 23.27 -4.28 17.76
N GLU A 64 23.34 -4.34 16.44
CA GLU A 64 22.16 -4.23 15.55
C GLU A 64 21.22 -5.43 15.66
N TYR A 65 21.75 -6.60 15.96
CA TYR A 65 20.98 -7.83 16.13
C TYR A 65 20.25 -7.87 17.48
N THR A 66 20.85 -7.32 18.56
CA THR A 66 20.27 -7.38 19.91
C THR A 66 18.85 -6.81 20.10
N PRO A 67 18.42 -5.71 19.44
CA PRO A 67 17.05 -5.23 19.56
C PRO A 67 16.03 -6.02 18.73
N THR A 68 16.45 -7.02 17.95
CA THR A 68 15.58 -7.69 16.97
C THR A 68 14.79 -8.85 17.57
N ILE A 69 13.72 -9.28 16.90
CA ILE A 69 12.94 -10.46 17.27
C ILE A 69 13.77 -11.76 17.23
N HIS A 70 14.86 -11.78 16.46
CA HIS A 70 15.76 -12.93 16.40
C HIS A 70 16.67 -13.03 17.63
N TYR A 71 16.78 -11.96 18.42
CA TYR A 71 17.50 -11.94 19.70
C TYR A 71 16.54 -12.22 20.88
N SER A 72 15.42 -11.49 20.94
CA SER A 72 14.42 -11.62 22.00
C SER A 72 13.03 -11.81 21.41
N ASN A 73 12.36 -12.91 21.74
CA ASN A 73 11.03 -13.22 21.27
C ASN A 73 10.19 -13.98 22.31
N ARG A 74 8.89 -14.05 22.04
CA ARG A 74 7.87 -14.68 22.90
C ARG A 74 8.06 -16.19 23.14
N THR A 75 8.86 -16.87 22.32
CA THR A 75 9.01 -18.34 22.40
C THR A 75 10.29 -18.79 23.12
N GLY A 76 11.24 -17.88 23.32
CA GLY A 76 12.55 -18.19 23.88
C GLY A 76 13.52 -18.92 22.94
N VAL A 77 13.08 -19.29 21.73
CA VAL A 77 13.95 -19.90 20.69
C VAL A 77 14.66 -18.78 19.94
N ARG A 78 15.98 -18.74 20.03
CA ARG A 78 16.80 -17.67 19.46
C ARG A 78 17.61 -18.19 18.26
N ALA A 79 17.52 -17.49 17.14
CA ALA A 79 18.39 -17.72 15.99
C ALA A 79 19.64 -16.85 16.15
N GLY A 80 20.79 -17.47 16.39
CA GLY A 80 22.10 -16.82 16.50
C GLY A 80 22.72 -16.47 15.16
N CYS A 81 23.95 -15.95 15.19
CA CYS A 81 24.73 -15.67 13.97
C CYS A 81 24.85 -16.86 13.00
N PRO A 82 25.23 -18.08 13.45
CA PRO A 82 25.44 -19.21 12.54
C PRO A 82 24.15 -19.66 11.84
N ASP A 83 22.99 -19.57 12.50
CA ASP A 83 21.72 -20.04 11.95
C ASP A 83 21.31 -19.32 10.66
N CYS A 84 21.78 -18.08 10.49
CA CYS A 84 21.55 -17.26 9.30
C CYS A 84 22.75 -17.22 8.33
N HIS A 85 23.98 -17.30 8.84
CA HIS A 85 25.19 -17.06 8.04
C HIS A 85 26.00 -18.33 7.70
N VAL A 86 25.69 -19.46 8.33
CA VAL A 86 26.36 -20.74 8.15
C VAL A 86 25.33 -21.79 7.75
N PRO A 87 25.42 -22.38 6.55
CA PRO A 87 24.49 -23.41 6.13
C PRO A 87 24.53 -24.63 7.06
N ASP A 88 23.37 -25.18 7.40
CA ASP A 88 23.30 -26.44 8.17
C ASP A 88 23.78 -27.66 7.38
N PRO A 89 23.42 -27.86 6.10
CA PRO A 89 23.85 -29.04 5.37
C PRO A 89 25.37 -29.07 5.21
N TRP A 90 25.97 -30.22 5.54
CA TRP A 90 27.42 -30.38 5.68
C TRP A 90 28.23 -29.85 4.49
N ILE A 91 27.83 -30.20 3.25
CA ILE A 91 28.55 -29.76 2.03
C ILE A 91 28.57 -28.23 1.94
N HIS A 92 27.42 -27.58 2.14
CA HIS A 92 27.31 -26.13 2.08
C HIS A 92 28.02 -25.44 3.26
N LYS A 93 27.98 -26.05 4.45
CA LYS A 93 28.72 -25.61 5.64
C LYS A 93 30.22 -25.52 5.36
N ILE A 94 30.79 -26.60 4.80
CA ILE A 94 32.23 -26.66 4.46
C ILE A 94 32.59 -25.61 3.40
N VAL A 95 31.78 -25.44 2.36
CA VAL A 95 32.01 -24.40 1.34
C VAL A 95 32.04 -23.01 1.98
N ARG A 96 31.07 -22.69 2.85
CA ARG A 96 31.01 -21.40 3.55
C ARG A 96 32.21 -21.19 4.48
N LYS A 97 32.67 -22.24 5.16
CA LYS A 97 33.84 -22.21 6.05
C LYS A 97 35.14 -21.99 5.29
N ILE A 98 35.27 -22.59 4.10
CA ILE A 98 36.38 -22.29 3.18
C ILE A 98 36.32 -20.82 2.75
N GLN A 99 35.15 -20.29 2.39
CA GLN A 99 34.99 -18.88 2.05
C GLN A 99 35.33 -17.95 3.22
N ALA A 100 34.99 -18.35 4.46
CA ALA A 100 35.27 -17.58 5.68
C ALA A 100 36.77 -17.39 5.93
N SER A 101 37.66 -18.20 5.34
CA SER A 101 39.12 -17.96 5.41
C SER A 101 39.51 -16.57 4.89
N ARG A 102 38.73 -15.99 3.97
CA ARG A 102 38.93 -14.61 3.49
C ARG A 102 38.62 -13.57 4.56
N GLU A 103 37.67 -13.84 5.44
CA GLU A 103 37.32 -12.94 6.55
C GLU A 103 38.48 -12.84 7.54
N VAL A 104 39.13 -13.97 7.86
CA VAL A 104 40.35 -13.99 8.69
C VAL A 104 41.48 -13.19 8.03
N PHE A 105 41.67 -13.33 6.72
CA PHE A 105 42.65 -12.52 5.99
C PHE A 105 42.34 -11.02 6.08
N PHE A 106 41.07 -10.63 5.91
CA PHE A 106 40.69 -9.21 5.98
C PHE A 106 40.77 -8.63 7.40
N TRP A 107 40.46 -9.44 8.41
CA TRP A 107 40.70 -9.11 9.82
C TRP A 107 42.20 -8.86 10.06
N LEU A 108 43.08 -9.76 9.62
CA LEU A 108 44.54 -9.58 9.74
C LEU A 108 45.06 -8.31 9.05
N THR A 109 44.45 -7.92 7.92
CA THR A 109 44.82 -6.69 7.19
C THR A 109 44.16 -5.41 7.72
N GLY A 110 43.26 -5.50 8.70
CA GLY A 110 42.54 -4.34 9.24
C GLY A 110 41.59 -3.66 8.25
N LYS A 111 40.94 -4.44 7.36
CA LYS A 111 40.06 -3.87 6.31
C LYS A 111 38.77 -3.25 6.87
N ILE A 112 38.24 -3.79 7.96
CA ILE A 112 36.98 -3.38 8.61
C ILE A 112 37.11 -3.27 10.13
N ASP A 113 38.32 -3.02 10.63
CA ASP A 113 38.68 -2.99 12.07
C ASP A 113 38.16 -1.76 12.83
N THR A 114 37.60 -0.77 12.13
CA THR A 114 36.88 0.36 12.74
C THR A 114 35.46 0.44 12.21
N LYS A 115 34.59 1.11 12.97
CA LYS A 115 33.20 1.34 12.58
C LYS A 115 33.11 2.07 11.24
N GLU A 116 33.95 3.08 11.03
CA GLU A 116 33.97 3.88 9.80
C GLU A 116 34.32 3.00 8.59
N LYS A 117 35.36 2.18 8.70
CA LYS A 117 35.75 1.24 7.64
C LYS A 117 34.67 0.18 7.38
N PHE A 118 33.99 -0.29 8.42
CA PHE A 118 32.86 -1.20 8.29
C PHE A 118 31.71 -0.53 7.52
N GLU A 119 31.35 0.70 7.88
CA GLU A 119 30.30 1.47 7.19
C GLU A 119 30.63 1.75 5.73
N GLU A 120 31.89 2.07 5.41
CA GLU A 120 32.37 2.22 4.02
C GLU A 120 32.14 0.95 3.19
N HIS A 121 32.28 -0.22 3.82
CA HIS A 121 32.12 -1.51 3.15
C HIS A 121 30.73 -2.15 3.32
N ARG A 122 29.84 -1.57 4.14
CA ARG A 122 28.56 -2.17 4.54
C ARG A 122 27.72 -2.61 3.34
N LEU A 123 27.58 -1.77 2.32
CA LEU A 123 26.80 -2.11 1.13
C LEU A 123 27.40 -3.31 0.38
N SER A 124 28.73 -3.38 0.25
CA SER A 124 29.39 -4.50 -0.42
C SER A 124 29.22 -5.82 0.34
N LEU A 125 29.29 -5.77 1.68
CA LEU A 125 29.07 -6.92 2.56
C LEU A 125 27.62 -7.39 2.49
N ALA A 126 26.67 -6.44 2.55
CA ALA A 126 25.24 -6.73 2.43
C ALA A 126 24.91 -7.38 1.09
N LYS A 127 25.40 -6.84 -0.04
CA LYS A 127 25.19 -7.44 -1.38
C LYS A 127 25.73 -8.87 -1.47
N SER A 128 26.87 -9.16 -0.84
CA SER A 128 27.43 -10.52 -0.80
C SER A 128 26.51 -11.50 -0.08
N VAL A 129 26.02 -11.13 1.11
CA VAL A 129 25.10 -11.95 1.91
C VAL A 129 23.76 -12.10 1.21
N TRP A 130 23.18 -11.03 0.68
CA TRP A 130 21.92 -11.08 -0.06
C TRP A 130 22.02 -11.97 -1.29
N ASN A 131 23.11 -11.89 -2.04
CA ASN A 131 23.34 -12.76 -3.18
C ASN A 131 23.45 -14.24 -2.76
N ALA A 132 24.17 -14.53 -1.67
CA ALA A 132 24.25 -15.89 -1.14
C ALA A 132 22.86 -16.42 -0.75
N MET A 133 22.09 -15.66 0.04
CA MET A 133 20.72 -16.04 0.44
C MET A 133 19.75 -16.12 -0.74
N LYS A 134 19.92 -15.29 -1.77
CA LYS A 134 19.08 -15.31 -2.97
C LYS A 134 19.34 -16.57 -3.80
N THR A 135 20.61 -16.91 -4.03
CA THR A 135 21.02 -18.06 -4.85
C THR A 135 20.77 -19.41 -4.18
N THR A 136 20.51 -19.43 -2.87
CA THR A 136 20.17 -20.64 -2.11
C THR A 136 18.67 -20.71 -1.76
N ASP A 137 17.82 -19.93 -2.41
CA ASP A 137 16.37 -19.84 -2.09
C ASP A 137 16.10 -19.56 -0.60
N SER A 138 16.95 -18.74 0.01
CA SER A 138 16.92 -18.38 1.44
C SER A 138 16.88 -19.61 2.36
N ARG A 139 17.65 -20.65 2.00
CA ARG A 139 17.76 -21.92 2.74
C ARG A 139 17.85 -21.73 4.25
N GLU A 140 18.74 -20.85 4.70
CA GLU A 140 19.00 -20.59 6.12
C GLU A 140 17.77 -20.00 6.82
N CYS A 141 17.05 -19.07 6.18
CA CYS A 141 15.79 -18.54 6.70
C CYS A 141 14.76 -19.65 6.89
N ARG A 142 14.74 -20.61 5.96
CA ARG A 142 13.72 -21.66 5.87
C ARG A 142 13.92 -22.84 6.81
N ASN A 143 15.09 -22.93 7.44
CA ASN A 143 15.29 -23.83 8.58
C ASN A 143 14.28 -23.55 9.70
N CYS A 144 13.87 -22.29 9.86
CA CYS A 144 12.88 -21.87 10.86
C CYS A 144 11.58 -21.32 10.23
N HIS A 145 11.66 -20.71 9.05
CA HIS A 145 10.54 -20.08 8.34
C HIS A 145 10.21 -20.80 7.03
N ASN A 146 9.72 -22.03 7.14
CA ASN A 146 9.36 -22.80 5.94
C ASN A 146 8.00 -22.34 5.37
N PHE A 147 7.99 -21.91 4.10
CA PHE A 147 6.78 -21.54 3.36
C PHE A 147 5.68 -22.60 3.41
N GLU A 148 6.04 -23.89 3.41
CA GLU A 148 5.08 -24.99 3.36
C GLU A 148 4.27 -25.15 4.66
N SER A 149 4.80 -24.64 5.78
CA SER A 149 4.19 -24.75 7.10
C SER A 149 3.82 -23.39 7.72
N MET A 150 3.96 -22.30 6.97
CA MET A 150 3.46 -20.99 7.40
C MET A 150 1.93 -21.00 7.44
N ASN A 151 1.36 -20.68 8.60
CA ASN A 151 -0.09 -20.53 8.72
C ASN A 151 -0.51 -19.09 8.36
N PRO A 152 -1.34 -18.88 7.31
CA PRO A 152 -1.82 -17.55 6.94
C PRO A 152 -2.75 -16.92 7.99
N GLU A 153 -3.41 -17.69 8.86
CA GLU A 153 -4.30 -17.14 9.91
C GLU A 153 -3.59 -16.17 10.87
N PHE A 154 -2.28 -16.30 11.02
CA PHE A 154 -1.45 -15.45 11.89
C PHE A 154 -0.66 -14.38 11.11
N GLN A 155 -0.95 -14.21 9.82
CA GLN A 155 -0.32 -13.21 8.97
C GLN A 155 -1.29 -12.05 8.75
N LYS A 156 -0.76 -10.83 8.69
CA LYS A 156 -1.54 -9.66 8.24
C LYS A 156 -2.05 -9.87 6.80
N PRO A 157 -3.22 -9.34 6.41
CA PRO A 157 -3.78 -9.51 5.06
C PRO A 157 -2.78 -9.26 3.92
N ARG A 158 -2.08 -8.12 3.96
CA ARG A 158 -1.02 -7.78 3.02
C ARG A 158 0.10 -8.83 2.95
N ALA A 159 0.52 -9.37 4.09
CA ALA A 159 1.58 -10.38 4.14
C ALA A 159 1.12 -11.71 3.51
N ARG A 160 -0.14 -12.11 3.74
CA ARG A 160 -0.73 -13.30 3.10
C ARG A 160 -0.69 -13.20 1.58
N LYS A 161 -1.17 -12.07 1.04
CA LYS A 161 -1.17 -11.82 -0.41
C LYS A 161 0.23 -11.79 -1.01
N GLN A 162 1.20 -11.17 -0.32
CA GLN A 162 2.60 -11.14 -0.78
C GLN A 162 3.24 -12.53 -0.73
N HIS A 163 2.98 -13.33 0.31
CA HIS A 163 3.46 -14.71 0.36
C HIS A 163 2.82 -15.56 -0.74
N LEU A 164 1.51 -15.45 -0.99
CA LEU A 164 0.83 -16.07 -2.14
C LEU A 164 1.52 -15.75 -3.47
N ASN A 165 1.79 -14.46 -3.72
CA ASN A 165 2.50 -14.03 -4.91
C ASN A 165 3.92 -14.61 -4.99
N ALA A 166 4.61 -14.75 -3.84
CA ALA A 166 5.94 -15.34 -3.78
C ALA A 166 5.95 -16.83 -4.17
N PHE A 167 4.91 -17.61 -3.82
CA PHE A 167 4.75 -18.99 -4.27
C PHE A 167 4.68 -19.07 -5.81
N GLU A 168 3.86 -18.21 -6.42
CA GLU A 168 3.57 -18.22 -7.85
C GLU A 168 4.69 -17.64 -8.72
N THR A 169 5.49 -16.73 -8.17
CA THR A 169 6.54 -16.02 -8.94
C THR A 169 7.95 -16.51 -8.65
N GLY A 170 8.15 -17.31 -7.60
CA GLY A 170 9.47 -17.80 -7.21
C GLY A 170 10.33 -16.72 -6.53
N GLN A 171 9.70 -15.91 -5.69
CA GLN A 171 10.43 -14.98 -4.82
C GLN A 171 11.01 -15.71 -3.60
N THR A 172 12.17 -15.23 -3.13
CA THR A 172 12.82 -15.71 -1.92
C THR A 172 12.56 -14.76 -0.75
N CYS A 173 12.89 -15.19 0.47
CA CYS A 173 12.65 -14.38 1.68
C CYS A 173 13.39 -13.03 1.59
N ILE A 174 14.62 -13.04 1.07
CA ILE A 174 15.47 -11.83 0.98
C ILE A 174 15.02 -10.86 -0.14
N ASP A 175 14.09 -11.25 -1.02
CA ASP A 175 13.53 -10.31 -2.00
C ASP A 175 12.74 -9.20 -1.32
N CYS A 176 12.04 -9.52 -0.22
CA CYS A 176 11.24 -8.58 0.56
C CYS A 176 11.90 -8.23 1.89
N HIS A 177 12.53 -9.19 2.58
CA HIS A 177 13.04 -9.02 3.93
C HIS A 177 14.54 -8.70 3.96
N LYS A 178 14.97 -7.57 3.39
CA LYS A 178 16.37 -7.09 3.54
C LYS A 178 16.54 -6.28 4.82
N GLY A 179 17.66 -6.48 5.53
CA GLY A 179 17.95 -5.73 6.76
C GLY A 179 17.14 -6.18 7.97
N ILE A 180 16.86 -7.49 8.09
CA ILE A 180 16.02 -8.04 9.18
C ILE A 180 16.70 -7.94 10.55
N ALA A 181 17.99 -8.28 10.59
CA ALA A 181 18.77 -8.35 11.82
C ALA A 181 19.84 -7.25 11.92
N HIS A 182 20.05 -6.50 10.83
CA HIS A 182 21.11 -5.51 10.68
C HIS A 182 20.55 -4.29 9.95
N HIS A 183 21.18 -3.11 10.10
CA HIS A 183 20.70 -1.90 9.46
C HIS A 183 20.51 -2.10 7.95
N ASN A 184 19.35 -1.67 7.48
CA ASN A 184 18.99 -1.78 6.09
C ASN A 184 19.79 -0.78 5.25
N VAL A 185 20.40 -1.27 4.17
CA VAL A 185 21.12 -0.45 3.17
C VAL A 185 20.56 -0.60 1.77
N ARG A 186 19.30 -1.07 1.68
CA ARG A 186 18.57 -1.25 0.42
C ARG A 186 18.39 0.09 -0.31
N ASP A 187 18.23 1.18 0.43
CA ASP A 187 18.09 2.56 -0.05
C ASP A 187 19.33 3.07 -0.81
N LYS A 188 20.52 2.56 -0.46
CA LYS A 188 21.80 2.89 -1.12
C LYS A 188 21.94 2.29 -2.52
N LEU A 189 21.05 1.38 -2.93
CA LEU A 189 21.08 0.78 -4.25
C LEU A 189 20.35 1.66 -5.28
N THR A 190 20.85 1.63 -6.51
CA THR A 190 20.10 2.16 -7.66
C THR A 190 18.88 1.29 -7.94
N ASP A 191 17.88 1.86 -8.61
CA ASP A 191 16.66 1.14 -8.97
C ASP A 191 16.95 -0.03 -9.90
N GLU A 192 17.90 0.13 -10.83
CA GLU A 192 18.37 -0.94 -11.70
C GLU A 192 18.97 -2.11 -10.90
N GLU A 193 19.79 -1.82 -9.90
CA GLU A 193 20.36 -2.85 -9.04
C GLU A 193 19.27 -3.55 -8.22
N LEU A 194 18.32 -2.80 -7.64
CA LEU A 194 17.20 -3.37 -6.88
C LEU A 194 16.34 -4.29 -7.73
N GLU A 195 15.94 -3.84 -8.92
CA GLU A 195 15.16 -4.64 -9.87
C GLU A 195 15.89 -5.95 -10.23
N THR A 196 17.21 -5.89 -10.36
CA THR A 196 18.04 -7.07 -10.68
C THR A 196 18.11 -8.05 -9.50
N ILE A 197 18.44 -7.57 -8.29
CA ILE A 197 18.64 -8.46 -7.14
C ILE A 197 17.33 -8.99 -6.54
N GLU A 198 16.21 -8.29 -6.74
CA GLU A 198 14.87 -8.68 -6.27
C GLU A 198 14.07 -9.43 -7.34
N ALA A 199 14.62 -9.62 -8.53
CA ALA A 199 13.95 -10.33 -9.62
C ALA A 199 13.51 -11.73 -9.15
N PRO A 200 12.25 -12.13 -9.37
CA PRO A 200 11.81 -13.48 -9.06
C PRO A 200 12.63 -14.51 -9.85
N ASN A 201 12.86 -15.68 -9.26
CA ASN A 201 13.54 -16.78 -9.93
C ASN A 201 12.51 -17.86 -10.30
N PRO A 202 12.26 -18.12 -11.60
CA PRO A 202 11.32 -19.16 -12.03
C PRO A 202 11.61 -20.55 -11.43
N ASP A 203 12.88 -20.87 -11.15
CA ASP A 203 13.26 -22.16 -10.57
C ASP A 203 12.76 -22.35 -9.12
N TYR A 204 12.31 -21.28 -8.46
CA TYR A 204 11.81 -21.31 -7.07
C TYR A 204 10.28 -21.23 -6.98
N ILE A 205 9.59 -21.19 -8.13
CA ILE A 205 8.13 -21.30 -8.20
C ILE A 205 7.71 -22.64 -7.59
N ARG A 206 6.64 -22.62 -6.79
CA ARG A 206 6.10 -23.82 -6.16
C ARG A 206 4.59 -23.73 -6.04
N GLU A 207 3.96 -24.89 -5.92
CA GLU A 207 2.53 -24.95 -5.67
C GLU A 207 2.19 -24.45 -4.25
N VAL A 208 1.07 -23.74 -4.14
CA VAL A 208 0.57 -23.31 -2.83
C VAL A 208 0.14 -24.56 -2.04
N PRO A 209 0.74 -24.82 -0.86
CA PRO A 209 0.42 -26.00 -0.05
C PRO A 209 -1.05 -26.05 0.34
N GLN A 210 -1.63 -27.24 0.42
CA GLN A 210 -3.03 -27.40 0.82
C GLN A 210 -3.30 -26.82 2.23
N LEU A 211 -2.38 -27.03 3.16
CA LEU A 211 -2.46 -26.46 4.52
C LEU A 211 -2.59 -24.92 4.49
N TYR A 212 -1.89 -24.27 3.55
CA TYR A 212 -1.95 -22.82 3.37
C TYR A 212 -3.33 -22.40 2.84
N LYS A 213 -3.84 -23.09 1.81
CA LYS A 213 -5.18 -22.86 1.25
C LYS A 213 -6.27 -23.03 2.31
N ASP A 214 -6.18 -24.09 3.12
CA ASP A 214 -7.14 -24.33 4.20
C ASP A 214 -7.06 -23.24 5.28
N GLY A 215 -5.87 -22.73 5.57
CA GLY A 215 -5.69 -21.60 6.48
C GLY A 215 -6.29 -20.30 5.94
N LEU A 216 -6.18 -20.06 4.62
CA LEU A 216 -6.84 -18.91 3.98
C LEU A 216 -8.35 -18.99 4.13
N ALA A 217 -8.94 -20.15 3.81
CA ALA A 217 -10.38 -20.36 3.96
C ALA A 217 -10.85 -20.13 5.41
N ARG A 218 -10.07 -20.57 6.41
CA ARG A 218 -10.39 -20.33 7.83
C ARG A 218 -10.32 -18.87 8.23
N VAL A 219 -9.27 -18.14 7.81
CA VAL A 219 -9.15 -16.73 8.15
C VAL A 219 -10.19 -15.88 7.43
N GLU A 220 -10.49 -16.18 6.17
CA GLU A 220 -11.56 -15.53 5.39
C GLU A 220 -12.93 -15.74 6.05
N ALA A 221 -13.24 -16.96 6.49
CA ALA A 221 -14.49 -17.24 7.21
C ALA A 221 -14.56 -16.48 8.55
N LYS A 222 -13.44 -16.39 9.27
CA LYS A 222 -13.36 -15.64 10.53
C LYS A 222 -13.53 -14.14 10.30
N GLU A 223 -12.82 -13.56 9.34
CA GLU A 223 -12.90 -12.15 8.98
C GLU A 223 -14.30 -11.79 8.46
N ALA A 224 -14.94 -12.67 7.68
CA ALA A 224 -16.33 -12.51 7.25
C ALA A 224 -17.32 -12.52 8.43
N ALA A 225 -17.14 -13.42 9.40
CA ALA A 225 -17.97 -13.46 10.61
C ALA A 225 -17.77 -12.21 11.48
N GLU A 226 -16.53 -11.74 11.64
CA GLU A 226 -16.23 -10.49 12.34
C GLU A 226 -16.83 -9.26 11.62
N LYS A 227 -16.75 -9.21 10.29
CA LYS A 227 -17.36 -8.15 9.45
C LYS A 227 -18.88 -8.17 9.56
N ALA A 228 -19.51 -9.35 9.53
CA ALA A 228 -20.96 -9.50 9.73
C ALA A 228 -21.39 -9.00 11.11
N LYS A 229 -20.68 -9.39 12.17
CA LYS A 229 -20.94 -8.91 13.53
C LYS A 229 -20.78 -7.39 13.65
N LYS A 230 -19.70 -6.81 13.12
CA LYS A 230 -19.50 -5.35 13.09
C LYS A 230 -20.62 -4.64 12.31
N LYS A 231 -21.09 -5.22 11.21
CA LYS A 231 -22.22 -4.68 10.43
C LYS A 231 -23.52 -4.69 11.22
N GLU A 232 -23.81 -5.77 11.95
CA GLU A 232 -24.97 -5.86 12.85
C GLU A 232 -24.88 -4.83 13.98
N GLU A 233 -23.72 -4.69 14.62
CA GLU A 233 -23.48 -3.70 15.67
C GLU A 233 -23.66 -2.26 15.14
N ALA A 234 -23.09 -1.95 13.97
CA ALA A 234 -23.22 -0.65 13.33
C ALA A 234 -24.66 -0.36 12.89
N ALA A 235 -25.40 -1.36 12.38
CA ALA A 235 -26.80 -1.21 12.04
C ALA A 235 -27.66 -0.93 13.28
N ALA A 236 -27.41 -1.65 14.38
CA ALA A 236 -28.09 -1.41 15.65
C ALA A 236 -27.75 -0.03 16.24
N GLU A 237 -26.52 0.48 16.03
CA GLU A 237 -26.15 1.83 16.42
C GLU A 237 -26.82 2.89 15.55
N LYS A 238 -26.86 2.70 14.21
CA LYS A 238 -27.61 3.56 13.29
C LYS A 238 -29.09 3.61 13.65
N GLU A 239 -29.71 2.48 13.98
CA GLU A 239 -31.12 2.42 14.43
C GLU A 239 -31.34 3.17 15.74
N LYS A 240 -30.45 3.00 16.73
CA LYS A 240 -30.51 3.76 17.99
C LYS A 240 -30.35 5.26 17.76
N MET A 241 -29.48 5.66 16.83
CA MET A 241 -29.29 7.06 16.45
C MET A 241 -30.54 7.61 15.78
N GLN A 242 -31.15 6.86 14.86
CA GLN A 242 -32.40 7.22 14.20
C GLN A 242 -33.54 7.40 15.21
N GLN A 243 -33.69 6.46 16.15
CA GLN A 243 -34.68 6.58 17.23
C GLN A 243 -34.44 7.84 18.11
N LYS A 244 -33.18 8.18 18.39
CA LYS A 244 -32.86 9.43 19.11
C LYS A 244 -33.17 10.68 18.29
N ILE A 245 -32.94 10.66 16.98
CA ILE A 245 -33.29 11.76 16.08
C ILE A 245 -34.80 11.94 16.06
N GLU A 246 -35.57 10.86 15.90
CA GLU A 246 -37.03 10.88 15.92
C GLU A 246 -37.57 11.41 17.24
N GLN A 247 -37.04 10.94 18.38
CA GLN A 247 -37.40 11.46 19.71
C GLN A 247 -37.06 12.95 19.87
N ALA A 248 -35.92 13.41 19.34
CA ALA A 248 -35.53 14.82 19.38
C ALA A 248 -36.42 15.69 18.49
N VAL A 249 -36.85 15.18 17.32
CA VAL A 249 -37.81 15.84 16.43
C VAL A 249 -39.18 15.92 17.09
N GLU A 250 -39.66 14.83 17.68
CA GLU A 250 -40.93 14.81 18.42
C GLU A 250 -40.91 15.77 19.62
N ALA A 251 -39.82 15.78 20.38
CA ALA A 251 -39.62 16.72 21.47
C ALA A 251 -39.63 18.18 20.97
N ALA A 252 -38.93 18.49 19.88
CA ALA A 252 -38.91 19.83 19.29
C ALA A 252 -40.28 20.26 18.74
N LEU A 253 -41.04 19.35 18.14
CA LEU A 253 -42.41 19.59 17.70
C LEU A 253 -43.34 19.84 18.89
N ALA A 254 -43.18 19.10 19.99
CA ALA A 254 -43.92 19.29 21.22
C ALA A 254 -43.63 20.64 21.92
N THR A 255 -42.38 21.15 21.85
CA THR A 255 -42.03 22.50 22.33
C THR A 255 -42.49 23.62 21.39
N SER A 256 -42.76 23.32 20.11
CA SER A 256 -43.27 24.28 19.11
C SER A 256 -44.81 24.38 19.06
N GLY A 257 -45.52 23.52 19.79
CA GLY A 257 -46.98 23.49 19.88
C GLY A 257 -47.55 24.49 20.88
N GLY A 258 -47.56 25.77 20.52
CA GLY A 258 -48.11 26.83 21.36
C GLY A 258 -48.35 28.18 20.68
N SER A 259 -48.87 28.21 19.44
CA SER A 259 -49.94 29.14 19.01
C SER A 259 -50.04 29.14 17.48
N ALA A 260 -51.13 28.59 16.97
CA ALA A 260 -51.68 29.01 15.68
C ALA A 260 -52.87 29.92 15.97
N SER A 261 -52.73 31.22 15.69
CA SER A 261 -53.86 32.10 15.41
C SER A 261 -53.47 33.14 14.35
N LYS A 262 -54.46 33.43 13.51
CA LYS A 262 -54.44 34.12 12.23
C LYS A 262 -54.12 35.62 12.30
N GLU A 263 -53.69 36.11 11.11
CA GLU A 263 -53.88 37.44 10.50
C GLU A 263 -52.76 38.52 10.56
N SER A 264 -52.22 38.75 9.35
CA SER A 264 -51.66 39.95 8.69
C SER A 264 -51.33 41.23 9.49
N THR A 265 -50.09 41.74 9.35
CA THR A 265 -49.77 42.98 8.56
C THR A 265 -48.28 43.40 8.62
N SER A 266 -47.77 43.83 7.45
CA SER A 266 -46.66 44.77 7.15
C SER A 266 -45.21 44.57 7.66
N ALA A 267 -44.30 44.52 6.67
CA ALA A 267 -42.83 44.58 6.65
C ALA A 267 -42.24 45.93 7.18
N PRO A 268 -40.89 46.19 7.25
CA PRO A 268 -39.77 45.48 6.58
C PRO A 268 -38.39 45.32 7.29
N SER A 269 -37.53 44.50 6.65
CA SER A 269 -36.04 44.46 6.66
C SER A 269 -35.33 43.86 7.90
N SER A 270 -34.29 43.01 7.81
CA SER A 270 -33.25 42.85 6.78
C SER A 270 -32.82 41.40 6.56
N ALA A 271 -32.42 41.10 5.33
CA ALA A 271 -32.23 39.79 4.72
C ALA A 271 -30.97 39.02 5.16
N ALA A 272 -31.16 37.72 5.38
CA ALA A 272 -30.20 36.66 5.08
C ALA A 272 -30.91 35.67 4.13
N PRO A 273 -30.28 35.21 3.03
CA PRO A 273 -30.95 34.29 2.11
C PRO A 273 -31.00 32.91 2.74
N SER A 274 -32.19 32.47 3.15
CA SER A 274 -32.52 31.07 3.32
C SER A 274 -32.60 30.44 1.93
N GLY A 275 -31.62 29.60 1.59
CA GLY A 275 -31.72 28.73 0.41
C GLY A 275 -32.91 27.78 0.58
N GLU A 276 -33.86 27.86 -0.34
CA GLU A 276 -34.88 26.82 -0.51
C GLU A 276 -34.17 25.48 -0.66
N SER A 277 -34.54 24.52 0.19
CA SER A 277 -34.08 23.14 0.08
C SER A 277 -34.64 22.54 -1.22
N ALA A 278 -33.88 22.57 -2.29
CA ALA A 278 -34.14 21.71 -3.43
C ALA A 278 -33.96 20.26 -2.97
N SER A 279 -35.03 19.57 -2.59
CA SER A 279 -34.98 18.12 -2.39
C SER A 279 -35.34 17.45 -3.71
N PHE A 280 -34.47 16.58 -4.22
CA PHE A 280 -34.85 15.69 -5.32
C PHE A 280 -35.92 14.72 -4.83
N ASP A 281 -36.94 14.46 -5.64
CA ASP A 281 -37.97 13.45 -5.37
C ASP A 281 -37.34 12.06 -5.54
N VAL A 282 -36.73 11.52 -4.46
CA VAL A 282 -35.95 10.28 -4.45
C VAL A 282 -36.37 9.41 -3.27
N ASP A 283 -36.71 8.15 -3.54
CA ASP A 283 -37.01 7.13 -2.55
C ASP A 283 -35.72 6.46 -2.05
N TRP A 284 -35.07 7.08 -1.07
CA TRP A 284 -33.88 6.53 -0.43
C TRP A 284 -34.11 5.19 0.28
N GLY A 285 -35.36 4.78 0.53
CA GLY A 285 -35.68 3.48 1.09
C GLY A 285 -35.39 2.31 0.14
N LYS A 286 -35.30 2.57 -1.17
CA LYS A 286 -34.94 1.60 -2.21
C LYS A 286 -33.48 1.66 -2.63
N ALA A 287 -32.73 2.66 -2.17
CA ALA A 287 -31.32 2.82 -2.49
C ALA A 287 -30.48 1.71 -1.86
N SER A 288 -29.44 1.27 -2.55
CA SER A 288 -28.40 0.47 -1.92
C SER A 288 -27.48 1.38 -1.13
N SER A 289 -26.98 0.90 0.01
CA SER A 289 -26.12 1.66 0.91
C SER A 289 -24.79 0.96 1.11
N ARG A 290 -23.69 1.71 1.00
CA ARG A 290 -22.32 1.22 1.20
C ARG A 290 -21.49 2.22 2.01
N ASP A 291 -20.85 1.74 3.07
CA ASP A 291 -19.86 2.51 3.81
C ASP A 291 -18.48 2.35 3.15
N ILE A 292 -17.83 3.48 2.84
CA ILE A 292 -16.48 3.58 2.27
C ILE A 292 -15.66 4.55 3.11
N THR A 293 -14.49 4.09 3.55
CA THR A 293 -13.51 4.94 4.24
C THR A 293 -12.61 5.61 3.20
N LEU A 294 -12.49 6.93 3.27
CA LEU A 294 -11.47 7.69 2.54
C LEU A 294 -10.29 7.93 3.46
N PHE A 295 -9.10 8.06 2.90
CA PHE A 295 -7.90 8.39 3.65
C PHE A 295 -7.15 9.55 3.01
N TYR A 296 -6.32 10.19 3.82
CA TYR A 296 -5.42 11.23 3.39
C TYR A 296 -4.17 10.63 2.71
N PRO A 297 -3.94 10.84 1.40
CA PRO A 297 -2.87 10.17 0.66
C PRO A 297 -1.54 10.94 0.66
N GLY A 298 -1.55 12.21 1.12
CA GLY A 298 -0.39 13.11 1.05
C GLY A 298 0.14 13.25 -0.38
N THR A 299 1.39 12.81 -0.60
CA THR A 299 2.10 12.88 -1.88
C THR A 299 2.22 11.52 -2.59
N ALA A 300 1.46 10.51 -2.17
CA ALA A 300 1.47 9.18 -2.78
C ALA A 300 0.83 9.19 -4.18
N SER A 301 1.62 9.54 -5.21
CA SER A 301 1.21 9.52 -6.61
C SER A 301 1.25 8.11 -7.24
N ILE A 302 0.77 7.96 -8.48
CA ILE A 302 0.89 6.71 -9.22
C ILE A 302 2.35 6.30 -9.43
N GLU A 303 3.28 7.24 -9.59
CA GLU A 303 4.72 6.96 -9.63
C GLU A 303 5.24 6.41 -8.31
N TRP A 304 4.71 6.87 -7.18
CA TRP A 304 5.07 6.30 -5.88
C TRP A 304 4.56 4.86 -5.74
N ILE A 305 3.30 4.60 -6.16
CA ILE A 305 2.67 3.27 -6.13
C ILE A 305 3.44 2.26 -6.99
N LEU A 306 3.92 2.70 -8.16
CA LEU A 306 4.71 1.92 -9.11
C LEU A 306 6.23 2.02 -8.86
N GLY A 307 6.62 2.75 -7.82
CA GLY A 307 8.00 3.00 -7.42
C GLY A 307 8.57 1.95 -6.47
N ARG A 308 9.81 2.15 -6.05
CA ARG A 308 10.53 1.24 -5.14
C ARG A 308 10.14 1.35 -3.67
N ASN A 309 9.42 2.42 -3.31
CA ASN A 309 9.06 2.77 -1.94
C ASN A 309 7.72 2.14 -1.50
N HIS A 310 6.96 1.60 -2.46
CA HIS A 310 5.72 0.88 -2.24
C HIS A 310 5.89 -0.62 -2.56
N GLY A 311 5.58 -1.49 -1.60
CA GLY A 311 5.73 -2.94 -1.74
C GLY A 311 4.69 -3.58 -2.67
N GLY A 312 3.60 -2.87 -3.00
CA GLY A 312 2.50 -3.40 -3.80
C GLY A 312 2.69 -3.35 -5.32
N LYS A 313 3.80 -2.79 -5.83
CA LYS A 313 4.05 -2.61 -7.28
C LYS A 313 3.78 -3.87 -8.10
N ARG A 314 4.26 -5.04 -7.63
CA ARG A 314 4.13 -6.31 -8.37
C ARG A 314 2.70 -6.82 -8.40
N ALA A 315 2.01 -6.78 -7.25
CA ALA A 315 0.60 -7.13 -7.14
C ALA A 315 -0.26 -6.24 -8.04
N PHE A 316 -0.06 -4.91 -7.95
CA PHE A 316 -0.73 -3.94 -8.80
C PHE A 316 -0.46 -4.19 -10.29
N SER A 317 0.79 -4.49 -10.67
CA SER A 317 1.13 -4.77 -12.07
C SER A 317 0.50 -6.05 -12.60
N LYS A 318 0.16 -7.00 -11.71
CA LYS A 318 -0.58 -8.24 -12.06
C LYS A 318 -2.09 -8.04 -12.17
N GLY A 319 -2.62 -6.90 -11.74
CA GLY A 319 -4.06 -6.60 -11.79
C GLY A 319 -4.75 -6.52 -10.43
N ASP A 320 -4.05 -6.73 -9.31
CA ASP A 320 -4.69 -6.62 -7.98
C ASP A 320 -5.07 -5.16 -7.68
N PRO A 321 -6.34 -4.86 -7.33
CA PRO A 321 -6.74 -3.54 -6.86
C PRO A 321 -6.22 -3.22 -5.46
N CYS A 322 -6.10 -1.92 -5.15
CA CYS A 322 -5.55 -1.47 -3.86
C CYS A 322 -6.33 -2.04 -2.65
N ILE A 323 -7.65 -2.18 -2.78
CA ILE A 323 -8.53 -2.70 -1.72
C ILE A 323 -8.16 -4.12 -1.28
N GLU A 324 -7.65 -4.96 -2.19
CA GLU A 324 -7.23 -6.35 -1.87
C GLU A 324 -6.15 -6.42 -0.79
N CYS A 325 -5.31 -5.38 -0.71
CA CYS A 325 -4.21 -5.34 0.24
C CYS A 325 -4.48 -4.39 1.41
N HIS A 326 -5.32 -3.37 1.20
CA HIS A 326 -5.42 -2.22 2.09
C HIS A 326 -6.81 -1.97 2.68
N GLU A 327 -7.87 -2.74 2.32
CA GLU A 327 -9.26 -2.47 2.79
C GLU A 327 -9.36 -2.27 4.31
N GLU A 328 -8.67 -3.12 5.08
CA GLU A 328 -8.74 -3.12 6.55
C GLU A 328 -7.77 -2.14 7.24
N GLU A 329 -6.88 -1.46 6.48
CA GLU A 329 -5.89 -0.52 7.05
C GLU A 329 -6.04 0.92 6.50
N ILE A 330 -7.11 1.23 5.77
CA ILE A 330 -7.33 2.55 5.14
C ILE A 330 -7.22 3.70 6.15
N ALA A 331 -7.93 3.59 7.27
CA ALA A 331 -7.96 4.65 8.28
C ALA A 331 -6.59 4.86 8.92
N ASP A 332 -5.89 3.77 9.22
CA ASP A 332 -4.56 3.77 9.83
C ASP A 332 -3.52 4.38 8.89
N ILE A 333 -3.58 4.06 7.59
CA ILE A 333 -2.71 4.65 6.57
C ILE A 333 -2.85 6.18 6.57
N GLY A 334 -4.09 6.66 6.50
CA GLY A 334 -4.37 8.10 6.54
C GLY A 334 -3.84 8.75 7.82
N GLN A 335 -4.03 8.08 8.97
CA GLN A 335 -3.57 8.59 10.27
C GLN A 335 -2.05 8.68 10.37
N LEU A 336 -1.32 7.66 9.90
CA LEU A 336 0.14 7.66 9.88
C LEU A 336 0.72 8.77 9.00
N ILE A 337 0.03 9.12 7.91
CA ILE A 337 0.48 10.19 7.01
C ILE A 337 0.25 11.56 7.64
N VAL A 338 -0.93 11.82 8.21
CA VAL A 338 -1.22 13.13 8.85
C VAL A 338 -0.46 13.35 10.16
N SER A 339 -0.07 12.28 10.87
CA SER A 339 0.75 12.40 12.08
C SER A 339 2.23 12.66 11.78
N GLY A 340 2.68 12.39 10.55
CA GLY A 340 4.10 12.43 10.19
C GLY A 340 4.89 11.21 10.67
N GLU A 341 4.25 10.21 11.27
CA GLU A 341 4.89 8.98 11.75
C GLU A 341 5.13 7.96 10.63
N SER A 342 4.61 8.23 9.43
CA SER A 342 4.86 7.41 8.25
C SER A 342 6.34 7.39 7.88
N GLU A 343 6.96 6.20 7.91
CA GLU A 343 8.32 5.94 7.43
C GLU A 343 8.52 6.23 5.94
N LYS A 344 7.46 6.59 5.21
CA LYS A 344 7.46 6.86 3.76
C LYS A 344 7.53 8.34 3.43
N GLU A 345 7.56 9.22 4.43
CA GLU A 345 7.67 10.69 4.27
C GLU A 345 6.67 11.24 3.24
N LEU A 346 5.41 10.82 3.34
CA LEU A 346 4.38 11.14 2.35
C LEU A 346 3.74 12.52 2.53
N GLU A 347 4.02 13.22 3.63
CA GLU A 347 3.54 14.57 3.85
C GLU A 347 4.63 15.46 4.46
N PRO A 348 5.29 16.31 3.66
CA PRO A 348 6.25 17.27 4.18
C PRO A 348 5.60 18.45 4.91
N ASN A 349 4.35 18.79 4.56
CA ASN A 349 3.63 19.96 5.09
C ASN A 349 2.45 19.49 5.96
N LEU A 350 2.76 19.09 7.20
CA LEU A 350 1.74 18.61 8.13
C LEU A 350 0.77 19.72 8.53
N ILE A 351 -0.51 19.37 8.62
CA ILE A 351 -1.56 20.21 9.19
C ILE A 351 -1.90 19.60 10.56
N PRO A 352 -1.51 20.25 11.67
CA PRO A 352 -1.69 19.68 13.01
C PRO A 352 -3.15 19.34 13.29
N ASN A 353 -3.46 18.14 13.80
CA ASN A 353 -4.84 17.66 14.07
C ASN A 353 -5.74 17.41 12.86
N LYS A 354 -5.22 17.48 11.62
CA LYS A 354 -5.99 17.05 10.45
C LYS A 354 -6.38 15.59 10.60
N ARG A 355 -7.65 15.26 10.38
CA ARG A 355 -8.12 13.86 10.40
C ARG A 355 -7.45 13.03 9.30
N GLY A 356 -7.01 11.83 9.63
CA GLY A 356 -6.39 10.92 8.66
C GLY A 356 -7.39 10.28 7.70
N SER A 357 -8.65 10.14 8.11
CA SER A 357 -9.68 9.43 7.33
C SER A 357 -11.08 10.02 7.51
N ILE A 358 -11.97 9.67 6.57
CA ILE A 358 -13.39 10.06 6.58
C ILE A 358 -14.23 8.80 6.35
N PRO A 359 -15.09 8.40 7.29
CA PRO A 359 -16.11 7.39 7.02
C PRO A 359 -17.24 8.02 6.22
N VAL A 360 -17.48 7.54 5.00
CA VAL A 360 -18.53 8.05 4.12
C VAL A 360 -19.54 6.94 3.83
N THR A 361 -20.81 7.20 4.07
CA THR A 361 -21.91 6.37 3.57
C THR A 361 -22.33 6.88 2.20
N ILE A 362 -22.45 5.97 1.23
CA ILE A 362 -22.98 6.24 -0.10
C ILE A 362 -24.29 5.50 -0.25
N ASP A 363 -25.37 6.23 -0.49
CA ASP A 363 -26.63 5.67 -0.96
C ASP A 363 -26.76 5.93 -2.47
N ALA A 364 -27.07 4.88 -3.23
CA ALA A 364 -27.14 4.94 -4.69
C ALA A 364 -28.44 4.33 -5.23
N THR A 365 -29.13 5.09 -6.08
CA THR A 365 -30.35 4.64 -6.77
C THR A 365 -30.48 5.30 -8.14
N HIS A 366 -31.30 4.75 -9.03
CA HIS A 366 -31.59 5.35 -10.33
C HIS A 366 -33.06 5.19 -10.72
N ASP A 367 -33.55 6.11 -11.55
CA ASP A 367 -34.81 5.96 -12.27
C ASP A 367 -34.54 5.60 -13.75
N ALA A 368 -35.50 5.83 -14.64
CA ALA A 368 -35.34 5.55 -16.08
C ALA A 368 -34.40 6.53 -16.80
N GLU A 369 -34.14 7.70 -16.22
CA GLU A 369 -33.45 8.83 -16.85
C GLU A 369 -32.17 9.23 -16.11
N ASN A 370 -32.12 9.07 -14.78
CA ASN A 370 -31.10 9.66 -13.92
C ASN A 370 -30.55 8.67 -12.89
N VAL A 371 -29.28 8.84 -12.56
CA VAL A 371 -28.64 8.29 -11.36
C VAL A 371 -28.65 9.33 -10.25
N TYR A 372 -28.87 8.83 -9.03
CA TYR A 372 -28.85 9.60 -7.78
C TYR A 372 -27.81 9.01 -6.84
N LEU A 373 -26.87 9.85 -6.40
CA LEU A 373 -25.85 9.48 -5.43
C LEU A 373 -25.96 10.42 -4.23
N LYS A 374 -26.03 9.87 -3.03
CA LYS A 374 -26.01 10.64 -1.77
C LYS A 374 -24.85 10.19 -0.92
N PHE A 375 -23.99 11.14 -0.58
CA PHE A 375 -22.82 10.94 0.25
C PHE A 375 -23.06 11.59 1.61
N SER A 376 -22.85 10.85 2.69
CA SER A 376 -23.02 11.33 4.05
C SER A 376 -21.81 11.04 4.92
N TRP A 377 -21.32 12.03 5.66
CA TRP A 377 -20.17 11.85 6.56
C TRP A 377 -20.15 12.89 7.70
N PRO A 378 -19.49 12.57 8.83
CA PRO A 378 -19.40 13.50 9.95
C PRO A 378 -18.50 14.70 9.61
N ASN A 379 -18.99 15.89 9.93
CA ASN A 379 -18.24 17.13 9.94
C ASN A 379 -17.25 17.16 11.13
N THR A 380 -16.19 17.94 11.02
CA THR A 380 -15.24 18.17 12.10
C THR A 380 -14.98 19.65 12.30
N GLU A 381 -14.43 20.02 13.47
CA GLU A 381 -13.97 21.38 13.71
C GLU A 381 -12.84 21.78 12.75
N HIS A 382 -12.77 23.08 12.44
CA HIS A 382 -11.76 23.60 11.52
C HIS A 382 -10.36 23.50 12.11
N THR A 383 -9.45 22.99 11.30
CA THR A 383 -8.04 22.83 11.59
C THR A 383 -7.21 23.73 10.68
N PRO A 384 -6.69 24.88 11.18
CA PRO A 384 -5.97 25.84 10.36
C PRO A 384 -4.70 25.27 9.73
N ALA A 385 -4.55 25.44 8.41
CA ALA A 385 -3.31 25.11 7.71
C ALA A 385 -2.22 26.15 8.05
N PRO A 386 -1.09 25.76 8.67
CA PRO A 386 -0.11 26.72 9.20
C PRO A 386 0.66 27.51 8.12
N PHE A 387 0.63 27.01 6.88
CA PHE A 387 1.30 27.60 5.72
C PHE A 387 0.35 28.43 4.84
N VAL A 388 -0.85 28.73 5.32
CA VAL A 388 -1.87 29.51 4.59
C VAL A 388 -2.33 30.67 5.44
N ASP A 389 -2.31 31.87 4.88
CA ASP A 389 -2.85 33.05 5.55
C ASP A 389 -4.36 32.88 5.81
N GLY A 390 -4.80 33.14 7.03
CA GLY A 390 -6.17 32.85 7.49
C GLY A 390 -6.52 31.37 7.68
N GLY A 391 -5.57 30.44 7.49
CA GLY A 391 -5.71 29.01 7.82
C GLY A 391 -6.61 28.19 6.88
N LYS A 392 -7.33 28.82 5.94
CA LYS A 392 -8.27 28.19 5.00
C LYS A 392 -7.74 28.24 3.57
N MET A 393 -7.53 27.09 2.93
CA MET A 393 -7.03 27.02 1.55
C MET A 393 -8.09 27.40 0.51
N ASP A 394 -9.36 27.14 0.81
CA ASP A 394 -10.52 27.48 -0.01
C ASP A 394 -11.61 28.10 0.89
N PRO A 395 -11.49 29.39 1.24
CA PRO A 395 -12.41 30.03 2.20
C PRO A 395 -13.89 30.01 1.76
N ALA A 396 -14.15 29.89 0.46
CA ALA A 396 -15.51 29.87 -0.08
C ALA A 396 -16.19 28.50 0.08
N ASN A 397 -15.42 27.42 0.23
CA ASN A 397 -15.95 26.06 0.23
C ASN A 397 -15.37 25.26 1.39
N GLN A 398 -16.19 25.03 2.42
CA GLN A 398 -15.81 24.14 3.52
C GLN A 398 -15.59 22.72 3.02
N ILE A 399 -16.44 22.25 2.10
CA ILE A 399 -16.23 20.97 1.44
C ILE A 399 -16.29 21.10 -0.07
N LYS A 400 -15.55 20.22 -0.76
CA LYS A 400 -15.79 19.88 -2.17
C LYS A 400 -15.77 18.37 -2.31
N LEU A 401 -16.77 17.81 -2.96
CA LEU A 401 -16.82 16.40 -3.29
C LEU A 401 -16.60 16.25 -4.78
N ALA A 402 -15.68 15.39 -5.19
CA ALA A 402 -15.48 15.05 -6.59
C ALA A 402 -15.50 13.54 -6.77
N TYR A 403 -16.21 13.03 -7.76
CA TYR A 403 -16.14 11.61 -8.14
C TYR A 403 -15.75 11.47 -9.61
N MET A 404 -15.17 10.31 -9.92
CA MET A 404 -14.71 9.94 -11.24
C MET A 404 -15.36 8.63 -11.68
N ILE A 405 -15.76 8.58 -12.94
CA ILE A 405 -16.25 7.37 -13.61
C ILE A 405 -15.36 7.08 -14.82
N ALA A 406 -14.93 5.84 -14.98
CA ALA A 406 -14.24 5.39 -16.20
C ALA A 406 -14.70 3.99 -16.61
N THR A 407 -14.44 3.64 -17.86
CA THR A 407 -14.55 2.27 -18.36
C THR A 407 -13.25 1.51 -18.12
N ASP A 408 -13.21 0.23 -18.49
CA ASP A 408 -11.96 -0.57 -18.47
C ASP A 408 -11.02 -0.24 -19.65
N GLU A 409 -11.39 0.68 -20.53
CA GLU A 409 -10.54 1.16 -21.63
C GLU A 409 -9.43 2.09 -21.14
N VAL A 410 -9.54 2.62 -19.92
CA VAL A 410 -8.53 3.45 -19.27
C VAL A 410 -7.57 2.56 -18.48
N GLU A 411 -6.30 2.65 -18.80
CA GLU A 411 -5.23 1.88 -18.17
C GLU A 411 -5.22 2.13 -16.65
N PHE A 412 -5.28 1.02 -15.92
CA PHE A 412 -5.32 0.98 -14.46
C PHE A 412 -6.59 1.52 -13.81
N ALA A 413 -7.60 1.99 -14.55
CA ALA A 413 -8.84 2.43 -13.93
C ALA A 413 -9.49 1.33 -13.08
N ASP A 414 -9.35 0.07 -13.51
CA ASP A 414 -9.80 -1.15 -12.85
C ASP A 414 -9.24 -1.35 -11.43
N ARG A 415 -8.08 -0.76 -11.12
CA ARG A 415 -7.34 -1.04 -9.88
C ARG A 415 -6.77 0.16 -9.15
N ALA A 416 -6.44 1.23 -9.87
CA ALA A 416 -5.94 2.49 -9.31
C ALA A 416 -7.08 3.46 -8.95
N GLY A 417 -8.23 3.36 -9.61
CA GLY A 417 -9.30 4.36 -9.49
C GLY A 417 -8.75 5.78 -9.65
N CYS A 418 -9.04 6.65 -8.68
CA CYS A 418 -8.58 8.04 -8.65
C CYS A 418 -7.07 8.25 -8.77
N TRP A 419 -6.24 7.25 -8.41
CA TRP A 419 -4.77 7.35 -8.51
C TRP A 419 -4.27 7.32 -9.93
N GLY A 420 -5.00 6.71 -10.88
CA GLY A 420 -4.59 6.68 -12.28
C GLY A 420 -4.39 8.07 -12.89
N SER A 421 -4.95 9.10 -12.25
CA SER A 421 -4.83 10.51 -12.64
C SER A 421 -3.95 11.37 -11.71
N CYS A 422 -3.39 10.80 -10.65
CA CYS A 422 -2.62 11.51 -9.63
C CYS A 422 -1.11 11.33 -9.86
N HIS A 423 -0.46 12.37 -10.39
CA HIS A 423 0.94 12.32 -10.78
C HIS A 423 1.85 13.15 -9.87
N ALA A 424 3.10 12.72 -9.75
CA ALA A 424 4.13 13.39 -8.94
C ALA A 424 4.47 14.81 -9.43
N ASP A 425 4.21 15.11 -10.69
CA ASP A 425 4.41 16.41 -11.35
C ASP A 425 3.14 17.28 -11.39
N ALA A 426 2.04 16.85 -10.76
CA ALA A 426 0.87 17.68 -10.61
C ALA A 426 1.16 18.90 -9.71
N ASN A 427 0.35 19.94 -9.84
CA ASN A 427 0.52 21.14 -9.03
C ASN A 427 0.51 20.82 -7.53
N THR A 428 1.37 21.50 -6.78
CA THR A 428 1.61 21.27 -5.33
C THR A 428 2.24 19.92 -4.95
N MET A 429 2.57 19.05 -5.92
CA MET A 429 3.29 17.79 -5.69
C MET A 429 4.82 17.98 -5.78
N PRO A 430 5.64 17.07 -5.23
CA PRO A 430 7.08 17.26 -5.11
C PRO A 430 7.87 17.46 -6.42
N PHE A 431 7.34 17.02 -7.55
CA PHE A 431 7.98 17.14 -8.87
C PHE A 431 7.25 18.11 -9.80
N ALA A 432 6.41 18.99 -9.25
CA ALA A 432 5.72 20.02 -10.01
C ALA A 432 6.73 20.87 -10.80
N PRO A 433 6.53 21.09 -12.12
CA PRO A 433 7.43 21.91 -12.91
C PRO A 433 7.40 23.37 -12.46
N GLU A 434 8.54 24.05 -12.59
CA GLU A 434 8.66 25.48 -12.31
C GLU A 434 7.75 26.29 -13.23
N LYS A 435 7.20 27.40 -12.71
CA LYS A 435 6.26 28.26 -13.44
C LYS A 435 6.83 28.76 -14.78
N ASP A 436 8.10 29.13 -14.81
CA ASP A 436 8.78 29.60 -16.03
C ASP A 436 8.93 28.47 -17.06
N ALA A 437 9.13 27.22 -16.62
CA ALA A 437 9.20 26.07 -17.52
C ALA A 437 7.84 25.79 -18.17
N LEU A 438 6.75 25.98 -17.42
CA LEU A 438 5.39 25.85 -17.93
C LEU A 438 5.04 26.97 -18.91
N ALA A 439 5.32 28.23 -18.53
CA ALA A 439 4.99 29.40 -19.34
C ALA A 439 5.74 29.44 -20.68
N ASN A 440 6.98 28.95 -20.71
CA ASN A 440 7.81 28.90 -21.92
C ASN A 440 7.65 27.59 -22.72
N SER A 441 6.75 26.68 -22.30
CA SER A 441 6.52 25.43 -23.00
C SER A 441 5.67 25.64 -24.24
N GLU A 442 6.01 24.98 -25.35
CA GLU A 442 5.16 24.88 -26.54
C GLU A 442 3.76 24.31 -26.21
N LEU A 443 3.65 23.54 -25.11
CA LEU A 443 2.40 22.96 -24.64
C LEU A 443 1.44 23.98 -24.04
N ALA A 444 1.90 25.18 -23.66
CA ALA A 444 1.02 26.25 -23.15
C ALA A 444 0.00 26.74 -24.19
N SER A 445 0.24 26.48 -25.48
CA SER A 445 -0.74 26.72 -26.56
C SER A 445 -1.83 25.65 -26.66
N ARG A 446 -1.64 24.50 -26.02
CA ARG A 446 -2.50 23.31 -26.12
C ARG A 446 -3.16 22.91 -24.79
N LEU A 447 -2.59 23.30 -23.66
CA LEU A 447 -3.05 22.96 -22.30
C LEU A 447 -3.18 24.23 -21.45
N ASP A 448 -4.11 24.26 -20.50
CA ASP A 448 -4.18 25.29 -19.47
C ASP A 448 -3.17 25.01 -18.35
N LEU A 449 -1.99 25.63 -18.46
CA LEU A 449 -0.89 25.50 -17.49
C LEU A 449 -0.81 26.65 -16.49
N ASN A 450 -1.78 27.58 -16.49
CA ASN A 450 -1.72 28.79 -15.66
C ASN A 450 -1.67 28.48 -14.15
N ASN A 451 -2.32 27.39 -13.74
CA ASN A 451 -2.38 26.93 -12.36
C ASN A 451 -1.44 25.74 -12.08
N GLY A 452 -0.45 25.53 -12.96
CA GLY A 452 0.39 24.35 -12.94
C GLY A 452 -0.22 23.18 -13.70
N VAL A 453 0.51 22.06 -13.74
CA VAL A 453 0.02 20.80 -14.31
C VAL A 453 -1.13 20.30 -13.45
N THR A 454 -2.29 20.05 -14.05
CA THR A 454 -3.43 19.46 -13.35
C THR A 454 -3.39 17.93 -13.44
N LYS A 455 -4.54 17.26 -13.35
CA LYS A 455 -4.59 15.79 -13.50
C LYS A 455 -4.55 15.42 -14.97
N TYR A 456 -3.91 14.31 -15.29
CA TYR A 456 -3.90 13.72 -16.63
C TYR A 456 -3.78 12.19 -16.49
N ILE A 457 -3.96 11.45 -17.57
CA ILE A 457 -3.80 9.98 -17.61
C ILE A 457 -2.81 9.57 -18.69
N LYS A 458 -2.36 8.31 -18.61
CA LYS A 458 -1.30 7.77 -19.46
C LYS A 458 -1.64 7.82 -20.95
N GLU A 459 -2.91 7.68 -21.30
CA GLU A 459 -3.42 7.70 -22.67
C GLU A 459 -3.09 8.99 -23.40
N SER A 460 -2.96 10.10 -22.66
CA SER A 460 -2.57 11.39 -23.21
C SER A 460 -1.05 11.58 -23.38
N ARG A 461 -0.23 10.66 -22.85
CA ARG A 461 1.22 10.78 -22.79
C ARG A 461 1.93 9.72 -23.63
N THR A 462 2.99 10.13 -24.32
CA THR A 462 3.89 9.23 -25.04
C THR A 462 4.73 8.39 -24.07
N LYS A 463 4.99 8.90 -22.86
CA LYS A 463 5.77 8.23 -21.82
C LYS A 463 5.50 8.83 -20.44
N LEU A 464 5.58 7.99 -19.40
CA LEU A 464 5.64 8.41 -18.00
C LEU A 464 6.99 7.98 -17.39
N GLU A 465 7.67 8.87 -16.66
CA GLU A 465 8.84 8.56 -15.86
C GLU A 465 8.39 8.11 -14.46
N LEU A 466 8.35 6.79 -14.27
CA LEU A 466 7.90 6.16 -13.02
C LEU A 466 9.06 5.83 -12.06
N LYS A 467 10.31 5.94 -12.53
CA LYS A 467 11.48 5.39 -11.82
C LYS A 467 12.40 6.49 -11.28
N GLY A 468 12.38 7.68 -11.85
CA GLY A 468 13.24 8.79 -11.38
C GLY A 468 14.74 8.48 -11.51
N ARG A 469 15.10 7.54 -12.39
CA ARG A 469 16.47 7.02 -12.53
C ARG A 469 17.44 8.15 -12.83
N ARG A 470 18.56 8.19 -12.08
CA ARG A 470 19.61 9.22 -12.19
C ARG A 470 19.10 10.64 -11.87
N GLY A 471 18.18 10.77 -10.92
CA GLY A 471 17.65 12.06 -10.46
C GLY A 471 16.66 12.72 -11.43
N LYS A 472 16.06 11.94 -12.32
CA LYS A 472 15.01 12.46 -13.22
C LYS A 472 13.76 12.81 -12.42
N ALA A 473 13.13 13.91 -12.82
CA ALA A 473 11.81 14.24 -12.31
C ALA A 473 10.79 13.14 -12.71
N LEU A 474 9.96 12.76 -11.75
CA LEU A 474 8.86 11.82 -11.96
C LEU A 474 7.71 12.49 -12.72
N GLY A 475 6.91 11.69 -13.42
CA GLY A 475 5.76 12.15 -14.19
C GLY A 475 6.03 12.23 -15.69
N GLY A 476 5.25 13.04 -16.41
CA GLY A 476 5.25 13.10 -17.87
C GLY A 476 4.45 14.26 -18.43
N TRP A 477 4.33 15.37 -17.70
CA TRP A 477 3.60 16.56 -18.15
C TRP A 477 4.04 17.06 -19.53
N ASP A 478 5.33 16.96 -19.85
CA ASP A 478 5.94 17.44 -21.10
C ASP A 478 5.88 16.41 -22.24
N LYS A 479 5.27 15.24 -22.01
CA LYS A 479 5.21 14.12 -22.96
C LYS A 479 3.86 13.98 -23.65
N LEU A 480 3.17 15.09 -23.89
CA LEU A 480 1.86 15.12 -24.52
C LEU A 480 1.89 14.50 -25.94
N LYS A 481 0.88 13.67 -26.25
CA LYS A 481 0.67 13.12 -27.60
C LYS A 481 0.21 14.18 -28.62
N SER A 482 0.11 13.81 -29.89
CA SER A 482 -0.45 14.68 -30.94
C SER A 482 -1.92 15.01 -30.67
N ALA A 483 -2.44 16.09 -31.26
CA ALA A 483 -3.83 16.48 -31.06
C ALA A 483 -4.81 15.42 -31.59
N GLU A 484 -4.45 14.79 -32.71
CA GLU A 484 -5.20 13.73 -33.35
C GLU A 484 -5.32 12.49 -32.44
N GLU A 485 -4.23 12.12 -31.76
CA GLU A 485 -4.24 11.02 -30.79
C GLU A 485 -5.09 11.35 -29.56
N ILE A 486 -5.04 12.59 -29.05
CA ILE A 486 -5.89 13.02 -27.93
C ILE A 486 -7.37 12.92 -28.33
N THR A 487 -7.75 13.45 -29.49
CA THR A 487 -9.12 13.35 -30.01
C THR A 487 -9.55 11.90 -30.19
N ALA A 488 -8.67 11.02 -30.68
CA ALA A 488 -8.96 9.60 -30.81
C ALA A 488 -9.23 8.92 -29.45
N SER A 489 -8.46 9.25 -28.41
CA SER A 489 -8.70 8.73 -27.05
C SER A 489 -10.04 9.21 -26.47
N VAL A 490 -10.43 10.46 -26.72
CA VAL A 490 -11.75 10.96 -26.31
C VAL A 490 -12.88 10.19 -26.99
N GLN A 491 -12.77 9.97 -28.31
CA GLN A 491 -13.76 9.19 -29.08
C GLN A 491 -13.82 7.73 -28.63
N ALA A 492 -12.69 7.15 -28.23
CA ALA A 492 -12.59 5.81 -27.69
C ALA A 492 -13.03 5.71 -26.21
N LYS A 493 -13.51 6.80 -25.60
CA LYS A 493 -13.92 6.86 -24.18
C LYS A 493 -12.79 6.47 -23.21
N GLN A 494 -11.55 6.72 -23.60
CA GLN A 494 -10.37 6.57 -22.76
C GLN A 494 -10.15 7.82 -21.91
N LEU A 495 -11.05 8.06 -20.96
CA LEU A 495 -11.03 9.24 -20.08
C LEU A 495 -11.67 8.92 -18.72
N PHE A 496 -11.39 9.76 -17.73
CA PHE A 496 -12.21 9.80 -16.52
C PHE A 496 -13.24 10.92 -16.65
N ASP A 497 -14.51 10.57 -16.66
CA ASP A 497 -15.61 11.50 -16.41
C ASP A 497 -15.49 12.02 -14.97
N LEU A 498 -15.61 13.33 -14.77
CA LEU A 498 -15.36 14.01 -13.51
C LEU A 498 -16.51 14.96 -13.17
N VAL A 499 -17.17 14.68 -12.06
CA VAL A 499 -18.17 15.58 -11.46
C VAL A 499 -17.64 16.11 -10.13
N ARG A 500 -17.77 17.42 -9.89
CA ARG A 500 -17.41 18.07 -8.63
C ARG A 500 -18.51 18.98 -8.11
N VAL A 501 -18.81 18.85 -6.83
CA VAL A 501 -19.75 19.68 -6.07
C VAL A 501 -19.00 20.52 -5.07
N LYS A 502 -19.37 21.80 -4.96
CA LYS A 502 -18.79 22.76 -4.01
C LYS A 502 -19.82 23.15 -2.95
N SER A 503 -19.43 23.26 -1.68
CA SER A 503 -20.38 23.60 -0.62
C SER A 503 -20.85 25.06 -0.62
N GLY A 504 -20.03 25.99 -1.13
CA GLY A 504 -20.29 27.43 -0.99
C GLY A 504 -21.51 27.89 -1.78
N ASP A 505 -21.50 27.63 -3.08
CA ASP A 505 -22.58 27.98 -4.01
C ASP A 505 -23.42 26.77 -4.44
N SER A 506 -23.12 25.56 -3.92
CA SER A 506 -23.69 24.30 -4.41
C SER A 506 -23.52 24.11 -5.92
N ALA A 507 -22.52 24.74 -6.54
CA ALA A 507 -22.27 24.59 -7.97
C ALA A 507 -21.78 23.17 -8.28
N VAL A 508 -22.29 22.65 -9.40
CA VAL A 508 -21.82 21.42 -10.03
C VAL A 508 -20.92 21.79 -11.20
N GLU A 509 -19.72 21.26 -11.17
CA GLU A 509 -18.78 21.27 -12.28
C GLU A 509 -18.73 19.87 -12.88
N ASP A 510 -18.72 19.80 -14.20
CA ASP A 510 -18.81 18.55 -14.94
C ASP A 510 -17.90 18.62 -16.18
N GLY A 511 -17.07 17.59 -16.35
CA GLY A 511 -16.09 17.49 -17.42
C GLY A 511 -15.31 16.19 -17.32
N TYR A 512 -14.02 16.21 -17.66
CA TYR A 512 -13.22 14.99 -17.73
C TYR A 512 -11.74 15.22 -17.49
N ILE A 513 -11.03 14.10 -17.29
CA ILE A 513 -9.56 14.05 -17.25
C ILE A 513 -9.07 13.17 -18.38
N LEU A 514 -8.21 13.75 -19.22
CA LEU A 514 -7.41 13.03 -20.21
C LEU A 514 -6.00 13.61 -20.26
N ASP A 515 -5.84 14.71 -20.97
CA ASP A 515 -4.60 15.45 -21.17
C ASP A 515 -4.35 16.52 -20.10
N GLU A 516 -5.44 17.01 -19.53
CA GLU A 516 -5.54 17.87 -18.36
C GLU A 516 -6.89 17.64 -17.67
N ARG A 517 -7.11 18.30 -16.53
CA ARG A 517 -8.41 18.32 -15.84
C ARG A 517 -9.28 19.43 -16.42
N LYS A 518 -10.31 19.05 -17.17
CA LYS A 518 -11.34 19.96 -17.69
C LYS A 518 -12.55 19.90 -16.78
N MET A 519 -12.91 21.03 -16.15
CA MET A 519 -14.00 21.11 -15.17
C MET A 519 -15.34 21.56 -15.78
N HIS A 520 -15.37 21.78 -17.09
CA HIS A 520 -16.53 22.24 -17.83
C HIS A 520 -16.61 21.47 -19.16
N GLY A 521 -17.83 21.31 -19.68
CA GLY A 521 -18.09 20.68 -20.97
C GLY A 521 -18.95 19.41 -20.89
N GLY A 522 -19.18 18.86 -19.69
CA GLY A 522 -20.10 17.74 -19.49
C GLY A 522 -21.58 18.15 -19.57
N GLN A 523 -22.46 17.16 -19.61
CA GLN A 523 -23.92 17.34 -19.71
C GLN A 523 -24.50 18.06 -18.48
N GLY A 524 -23.77 18.01 -17.37
CA GLY A 524 -24.10 18.63 -16.11
C GLY A 524 -24.90 17.73 -15.19
N GLY A 525 -25.22 18.28 -14.05
CA GLY A 525 -26.06 17.65 -13.04
C GLY A 525 -26.59 18.70 -12.09
N GLN A 526 -27.45 18.25 -11.18
CA GLN A 526 -27.90 19.05 -10.06
C GLN A 526 -27.30 18.45 -8.80
N ALA A 527 -26.81 19.29 -7.89
CA ALA A 527 -26.37 18.82 -6.60
C ALA A 527 -26.81 19.77 -5.51
N VAL A 528 -26.92 19.19 -4.32
CA VAL A 528 -27.28 19.91 -3.10
C VAL A 528 -26.35 19.42 -2.02
N ALA A 529 -25.61 20.35 -1.41
CA ALA A 529 -24.74 20.09 -0.28
C ALA A 529 -25.32 20.76 0.96
N THR A 530 -25.67 19.97 1.98
CA THR A 530 -26.21 20.47 3.24
C THR A 530 -25.42 19.96 4.42
N LEU A 531 -25.27 20.82 5.43
CA LEU A 531 -24.78 20.45 6.74
C LEU A 531 -25.97 20.46 7.69
N THR A 532 -26.36 19.28 8.19
CA THR A 532 -27.47 19.14 9.15
C THR A 532 -26.93 18.52 10.44
N GLY A 533 -27.02 19.25 11.54
CA GLY A 533 -26.26 18.90 12.75
C GLY A 533 -24.75 18.84 12.41
N ASP A 534 -24.11 17.74 12.81
CA ASP A 534 -22.68 17.49 12.52
C ASP A 534 -22.48 16.55 11.33
N THR A 535 -23.43 16.44 10.41
CA THR A 535 -23.32 15.55 9.23
C THR A 535 -23.47 16.34 7.93
N TRP A 536 -22.44 16.24 7.08
CA TRP A 536 -22.52 16.67 5.69
C TRP A 536 -23.30 15.66 4.88
N THR A 537 -24.21 16.14 4.04
CA THR A 537 -24.93 15.35 3.04
C THR A 537 -24.80 16.03 1.68
N VAL A 538 -24.25 15.33 0.70
CA VAL A 538 -24.17 15.79 -0.68
C VAL A 538 -25.00 14.86 -1.54
N THR A 539 -26.08 15.38 -2.12
CA THR A 539 -26.93 14.64 -3.05
C THR A 539 -26.69 15.13 -4.47
N ILE A 540 -26.49 14.21 -5.41
CA ILE A 540 -26.18 14.48 -6.81
C ILE A 540 -27.19 13.75 -7.68
N LYS A 541 -27.79 14.48 -8.62
CA LYS A 541 -28.61 13.98 -9.71
C LYS A 541 -27.86 14.19 -11.03
N ARG A 542 -27.63 13.11 -11.77
CA ARG A 542 -26.96 13.14 -13.09
C ARG A 542 -27.74 12.27 -14.09
N PRO A 543 -27.90 12.69 -15.35
CA PRO A 543 -28.48 11.82 -16.38
C PRO A 543 -27.68 10.51 -16.54
N LEU A 544 -28.38 9.42 -16.86
CA LEU A 544 -27.73 8.13 -17.19
C LEU A 544 -27.03 8.20 -18.54
N VAL A 545 -27.68 8.84 -19.53
CA VAL A 545 -27.21 8.95 -20.91
C VAL A 545 -26.75 10.37 -21.20
N SER A 546 -25.52 10.49 -21.70
CA SER A 546 -24.93 11.76 -22.11
C SER A 546 -24.56 11.80 -23.58
N ASP A 547 -24.89 12.92 -24.22
CA ASP A 547 -24.50 13.28 -25.58
C ASP A 547 -23.21 14.13 -25.62
N LYS A 548 -22.61 14.44 -24.46
CA LYS A 548 -21.42 15.29 -24.36
C LYS A 548 -20.13 14.51 -24.50
N GLU A 549 -19.18 15.19 -25.12
CA GLU A 549 -17.81 14.73 -25.26
C GLU A 549 -17.10 14.89 -23.91
N GLY A 550 -16.69 13.77 -23.29
CA GLY A 550 -16.14 13.77 -21.94
C GLY A 550 -16.92 12.92 -20.94
N ASP A 551 -18.19 12.65 -21.22
CA ASP A 551 -19.06 11.95 -20.27
C ASP A 551 -19.13 10.45 -20.56
N VAL A 552 -19.29 9.67 -19.50
CA VAL A 552 -19.52 8.23 -19.55
C VAL A 552 -21.01 7.95 -19.39
N THR A 553 -21.64 7.37 -20.42
CA THR A 553 -23.03 6.91 -20.33
C THR A 553 -23.11 5.65 -19.46
N LEU A 554 -24.03 5.64 -18.50
CA LEU A 554 -24.30 4.53 -17.59
C LEU A 554 -25.42 3.66 -18.13
N GLU A 555 -25.05 2.51 -18.68
CA GLU A 555 -25.95 1.48 -19.21
C GLU A 555 -26.09 0.31 -18.24
N ALA A 556 -27.28 -0.30 -18.23
CA ALA A 556 -27.54 -1.54 -17.52
C ALA A 556 -26.65 -2.68 -18.05
N GLY A 557 -26.18 -3.55 -17.15
CA GLY A 557 -25.32 -4.69 -17.49
C GLY A 557 -23.83 -4.35 -17.73
N LYS A 558 -23.44 -3.07 -17.64
CA LYS A 558 -22.03 -2.64 -17.68
C LYS A 558 -21.53 -2.31 -16.28
N VAL A 559 -20.23 -2.53 -16.08
CA VAL A 559 -19.52 -2.20 -14.83
C VAL A 559 -18.54 -1.07 -15.12
N TYR A 560 -18.51 -0.08 -14.23
CA TYR A 560 -17.67 1.11 -14.35
C TYR A 560 -16.71 1.21 -13.17
N ASN A 561 -15.56 1.82 -13.43
CA ASN A 561 -14.59 2.16 -12.41
C ASN A 561 -15.01 3.45 -11.73
N PHE A 562 -15.14 3.41 -10.41
CA PHE A 562 -15.64 4.51 -9.60
C PHE A 562 -14.65 4.84 -8.49
N GLY A 563 -14.39 6.12 -8.30
CA GLY A 563 -13.62 6.62 -7.17
C GLY A 563 -14.01 8.05 -6.86
N PHE A 564 -13.77 8.49 -5.64
CA PHE A 564 -14.14 9.83 -5.22
C PHE A 564 -13.17 10.41 -4.20
N ALA A 565 -13.28 11.72 -4.02
CA ALA A 565 -12.41 12.53 -3.22
C ALA A 565 -13.22 13.59 -2.50
N ILE A 566 -12.83 13.90 -1.26
CA ILE A 566 -13.41 14.96 -0.47
C ILE A 566 -12.29 15.91 -0.05
N HIS A 567 -12.33 17.13 -0.58
CA HIS A 567 -11.66 18.25 0.06
C HIS A 567 -12.52 18.63 1.25
N ASP A 568 -12.07 18.26 2.43
CA ASP A 568 -12.73 18.58 3.68
C ASP A 568 -12.03 19.74 4.39
N ASP A 569 -12.75 20.43 5.27
CA ASP A 569 -12.18 21.47 6.12
C ASP A 569 -11.45 22.59 5.36
N TYR A 570 -12.11 23.16 4.35
CA TYR A 570 -11.60 24.26 3.52
C TYR A 570 -10.28 23.93 2.81
N THR A 571 -9.96 22.64 2.62
CA THR A 571 -8.73 22.23 1.95
C THR A 571 -8.83 22.36 0.42
N SER A 572 -7.68 22.44 -0.23
CA SER A 572 -7.58 22.48 -1.69
C SER A 572 -6.38 21.67 -2.16
N ALA A 573 -6.18 21.58 -3.48
CA ALA A 573 -5.06 20.88 -4.10
C ALA A 573 -4.90 19.43 -3.58
N ARG A 574 -3.69 19.00 -3.21
CA ARG A 574 -3.42 17.63 -2.73
C ARG A 574 -3.91 17.33 -1.30
N TYR A 575 -4.42 18.32 -0.56
CA TYR A 575 -4.75 18.15 0.87
C TYR A 575 -6.14 17.50 1.14
N HIS A 576 -6.62 16.67 0.21
CA HIS A 576 -7.92 16.01 0.26
C HIS A 576 -7.81 14.56 0.70
N HIS A 577 -8.96 13.97 1.04
CA HIS A 577 -9.10 12.54 1.25
C HIS A 577 -9.61 11.88 -0.02
N VAL A 578 -9.22 10.63 -0.23
CA VAL A 578 -9.50 9.87 -1.45
C VAL A 578 -9.97 8.46 -1.11
N SER A 579 -10.87 7.94 -1.94
CA SER A 579 -11.26 6.53 -1.94
C SER A 579 -10.31 5.74 -2.83
N PHE A 580 -10.08 4.46 -2.53
CA PHE A 580 -9.53 3.53 -3.53
C PHE A 580 -10.47 3.36 -4.73
N GLY A 581 -10.06 2.55 -5.71
CA GLY A 581 -10.90 2.18 -6.86
C GLY A 581 -11.98 1.18 -6.45
N TYR A 582 -13.23 1.51 -6.77
CA TYR A 582 -14.42 0.69 -6.59
C TYR A 582 -15.08 0.43 -7.96
N ARG A 583 -16.07 -0.46 -7.96
CA ARG A 583 -16.84 -0.83 -9.15
C ARG A 583 -18.28 -0.37 -8.95
N LEU A 584 -18.83 0.34 -9.92
CA LEU A 584 -20.20 0.84 -9.94
C LEU A 584 -20.96 0.18 -11.09
N ALA A 585 -22.19 -0.26 -10.84
CA ALA A 585 -23.06 -0.80 -11.88
C ALA A 585 -24.54 -0.57 -11.52
N LEU A 586 -25.39 -0.52 -12.53
CA LEU A 586 -26.84 -0.45 -12.34
C LEU A 586 -27.40 -1.86 -12.11
N ASP A 587 -28.23 -2.01 -11.08
CA ASP A 587 -28.95 -3.25 -10.74
C ASP A 587 -28.06 -4.51 -10.71
N ASN A 588 -26.85 -4.40 -10.14
CA ASN A 588 -25.89 -5.51 -10.03
C ASN A 588 -25.35 -5.61 -8.60
N GLU A 589 -25.81 -6.64 -7.88
CA GLU A 589 -25.41 -6.90 -6.48
C GLU A 589 -23.94 -7.30 -6.31
N GLU A 590 -23.26 -7.72 -7.38
CA GLU A 590 -21.83 -8.06 -7.34
C GLU A 590 -20.94 -6.80 -7.40
N ALA A 591 -21.49 -5.65 -7.81
CA ALA A 591 -20.74 -4.40 -7.84
C ALA A 591 -20.57 -3.81 -6.43
N HIS A 592 -19.42 -3.20 -6.18
CA HIS A 592 -19.15 -2.55 -4.89
C HIS A 592 -20.15 -1.44 -4.57
N ILE A 593 -20.55 -0.67 -5.60
CA ILE A 593 -21.63 0.31 -5.57
C ILE A 593 -22.73 -0.17 -6.53
N ASN A 594 -23.74 -0.85 -5.97
CA ASN A 594 -24.92 -1.25 -6.71
C ASN A 594 -25.91 -0.08 -6.78
N VAL A 595 -26.14 0.50 -7.95
CA VAL A 595 -27.14 1.56 -8.09
C VAL A 595 -28.48 0.85 -8.36
N THR A 596 -29.37 0.83 -7.37
CA THR A 596 -30.64 0.09 -7.47
C THR A 596 -31.76 0.93 -8.07
N LYS A 597 -32.64 0.32 -8.83
CA LYS A 597 -33.83 0.98 -9.37
C LYS A 597 -34.83 1.38 -8.28
N GLN A 598 -35.36 2.61 -8.35
CA GLN A 598 -36.46 3.10 -7.50
C GLN A 598 -37.82 3.16 -8.21
#